data_AF-A0A928ZCK7-F1
#
_entry.id   AF-A0A928ZCK7-F1
#
_cell.length_a   1.000
_cell.length_b   1.000
_cell.length_c   1.000
_cell.angle_alpha   90.00
_cell.angle_beta   90.00
_cell.angle_gamma   90.00
#
_symmetry.space_group_name_H-M   'P 1'
#
loop_
_entity.id
_entity.type
_entity.pdbx_description
1 polymer ?
#
loop_
_entity_poly.entity_id
_entity_poly.type
_entity_poly.pdbx_seq_one_letter_code
_entity_poly.pdbx_strand_id
1 'polypeptide(L)'
;MTRLVRLERSLKKYVMWDGQWQRVESVETILKNHHPESFGHKLVRCRNGEKREIWAFTKVVRLKKYGRKRLVIVHEKSDLSDSPRFFVTDALHWDASRVFATWTYRWSVEIFHEFSKQLVGFESAQLRNEEAVKRH
;
A
#
# COMPACT_ATOMS: atom_id res chain seq x y z
N MET A 1 13.15 -9.96 -7.14
CA MET A 1 12.43 -8.70 -7.47
C MET A 1 11.16 -8.66 -6.62
N THR A 2 11.17 -7.99 -5.48
CA THR A 2 10.04 -7.98 -4.51
C THR A 2 8.95 -7.04 -4.99
N ARG A 3 7.79 -7.59 -5.39
CA ARG A 3 6.67 -6.79 -5.88
C ARG A 3 5.83 -6.28 -4.71
N LEU A 4 6.01 -5.01 -4.35
CA LEU A 4 5.12 -4.31 -3.41
C LEU A 4 3.92 -3.76 -4.20
N VAL A 5 2.74 -4.35 -4.00
CA VAL A 5 1.51 -3.91 -4.70
C VAL A 5 0.65 -3.12 -3.73
N ARG A 6 0.44 -1.83 -4.05
CA ARG A 6 -0.57 -0.98 -3.39
C ARG A 6 -1.95 -1.56 -3.70
N LEU A 7 -2.75 -1.86 -2.67
CA LEU A 7 -4.13 -2.31 -2.84
C LEU A 7 -5.03 -1.09 -3.12
N GLU A 8 -4.73 -0.34 -4.18
CA GLU A 8 -5.62 0.72 -4.64
C GLU A 8 -6.85 0.12 -5.30
N ARG A 9 -7.98 0.21 -4.59
CA ARG A 9 -9.34 0.32 -5.14
C ARG A 9 -9.63 -0.57 -6.36
N SER A 10 -9.96 -1.85 -6.17
CA SER A 10 -10.87 -2.59 -7.09
C SER A 10 -11.09 -4.07 -6.72
N LEU A 11 -10.24 -4.71 -5.91
CA LEU A 11 -10.41 -6.15 -5.65
C LEU A 11 -10.78 -6.44 -4.20
N LYS A 12 -12.01 -6.95 -4.02
CA LYS A 12 -12.50 -7.71 -2.87
C LYS A 12 -11.57 -8.91 -2.62
N LYS A 13 -10.43 -8.70 -1.95
CA LYS A 13 -9.45 -9.77 -1.69
C LYS A 13 -9.78 -10.44 -0.36
N TYR A 14 -10.00 -11.74 -0.42
CA TYR A 14 -10.22 -12.59 0.74
C TYR A 14 -8.87 -13.09 1.25
N VAL A 15 -8.71 -13.06 2.57
CA VAL A 15 -7.57 -13.61 3.31
C VAL A 15 -8.07 -14.75 4.18
N MET A 16 -7.22 -15.77 4.34
CA MET A 16 -7.47 -16.82 5.33
C MET A 16 -7.19 -16.23 6.72
N TRP A 17 -8.24 -16.09 7.51
CA TRP A 17 -8.20 -15.58 8.87
C TRP A 17 -9.06 -16.46 9.78
N ASP A 18 -8.44 -16.95 10.85
CA ASP A 18 -9.09 -17.83 11.83
C ASP A 18 -9.78 -19.06 11.21
N GLY A 19 -9.11 -19.71 10.26
CA GLY A 19 -9.64 -20.88 9.55
C GLY A 19 -10.70 -20.59 8.49
N GLN A 20 -11.13 -19.32 8.32
CA GLN A 20 -12.15 -18.93 7.34
C GLN A 20 -11.63 -17.91 6.32
N TRP A 21 -12.22 -17.92 5.12
CA TRP A 21 -11.94 -16.91 4.09
C TRP A 21 -12.76 -15.65 4.34
N GLN A 22 -12.11 -14.59 4.77
CA GLN A 22 -12.76 -13.34 5.13
C GLN A 22 -12.21 -12.16 4.33
N ARG A 23 -12.99 -11.09 4.18
CA ARG A 23 -12.50 -9.85 3.55
C ARG A 23 -11.47 -9.20 4.46
N VAL A 24 -10.45 -8.59 3.85
CA VAL A 24 -9.41 -7.86 4.61
C VAL A 24 -10.00 -6.72 5.47
N GLU A 25 -11.04 -6.04 4.98
CA GLU A 25 -11.78 -5.02 5.76
C GLU A 25 -12.41 -5.61 7.03
N SER A 26 -13.04 -6.79 6.93
CA SER A 26 -13.64 -7.45 8.10
C SER A 26 -12.59 -7.82 9.14
N VAL A 27 -11.41 -8.29 8.69
CA VAL A 27 -10.28 -8.58 9.57
C VAL A 27 -9.80 -7.32 10.30
N GLU A 28 -9.72 -6.20 9.60
CA GLU A 28 -9.33 -4.92 10.20
C GLU A 28 -10.34 -4.45 11.25
N THR A 29 -11.64 -4.58 10.98
CA THR A 29 -12.69 -4.18 11.92
C THR A 29 -12.68 -5.07 13.16
N ILE A 30 -12.48 -6.38 13.00
CA ILE A 30 -12.31 -7.31 14.12
C ILE A 30 -11.09 -6.92 14.97
N LEU A 31 -9.95 -6.63 14.33
CA LEU A 31 -8.73 -6.22 15.02
C LEU A 31 -8.92 -4.91 15.77
N LYS A 32 -9.55 -3.90 15.17
CA LYS A 32 -9.85 -2.63 15.83
C LYS A 32 -10.72 -2.79 17.07
N ASN A 33 -11.78 -3.60 16.96
CA ASN A 33 -12.77 -3.71 18.02
C ASN A 33 -12.33 -4.63 19.17
N HIS A 34 -11.61 -5.72 18.86
CA HIS A 34 -11.25 -6.73 19.85
C HIS A 34 -9.80 -6.64 20.32
N HIS A 35 -8.89 -6.14 19.45
CA HIS A 35 -7.45 -6.18 19.68
C HIS A 35 -6.71 -4.92 19.19
N PRO A 36 -7.09 -3.70 19.62
CA PRO A 36 -6.41 -2.47 19.21
C PRO A 36 -4.92 -2.46 19.60
N GLU A 37 -4.54 -3.17 20.67
CA GLU A 37 -3.16 -3.34 21.12
C GLU A 37 -2.25 -4.04 20.10
N SER A 38 -2.84 -4.76 19.14
CA SER A 38 -2.08 -5.43 18.07
C SER A 38 -1.47 -4.42 17.08
N PHE A 39 -1.96 -3.19 17.05
CA PHE A 39 -1.38 -2.11 16.24
C PHE A 39 -0.20 -1.49 16.97
N GLY A 40 1.00 -1.95 16.64
CA GLY A 40 2.22 -1.38 17.19
C GLY A 40 2.47 0.03 16.63
N HIS A 41 2.72 1.00 17.50
CA HIS A 41 3.25 2.31 17.11
C HIS A 41 4.63 2.15 16.47
N LYS A 42 4.84 2.85 15.35
CA LYS A 42 6.08 2.86 14.60
C LYS A 42 6.35 4.26 14.09
N LEU A 43 7.58 4.71 14.30
CA LEU A 43 8.10 5.92 13.68
C LEU A 43 8.83 5.54 12.40
N VAL A 44 8.33 6.00 11.26
CA VAL A 44 8.90 5.69 9.94
C VAL A 44 9.50 6.94 9.34
N ARG A 45 10.76 6.84 8.90
CA ARG A 45 11.41 7.90 8.13
C ARG A 45 11.01 7.78 6.65
N CYS A 46 10.30 8.78 6.15
CA CYS A 46 9.91 8.90 4.76
C CYS A 46 11.06 9.45 3.90
N ARG A 47 10.92 9.31 2.57
CA ARG A 47 11.94 9.71 1.59
C ARG A 47 12.30 11.20 1.68
N ASN A 48 11.32 12.06 1.93
CA ASN A 48 11.49 13.51 2.10
C ASN A 48 12.21 13.90 3.40
N GLY A 49 12.63 12.93 4.22
CA GLY A 49 13.27 13.18 5.51
C GLY A 49 12.26 13.37 6.65
N GLU A 50 10.96 13.48 6.36
CA GLU A 50 9.91 13.56 7.36
C GLU A 50 9.83 12.25 8.14
N LYS A 51 9.59 12.36 9.45
CA LYS A 51 9.22 11.22 10.27
C LYS A 51 7.70 11.19 10.38
N ARG A 52 7.11 10.05 10.06
CA ARG A 52 5.67 9.81 10.21
C ARG A 52 5.45 8.77 11.28
N GLU A 53 4.52 9.07 12.18
CA GLU A 53 4.02 8.13 13.16
C GLU A 53 2.89 7.33 12.53
N ILE A 54 3.01 6.02 12.63
CA ILE A 54 2.01 5.10 12.12
C ILE A 54 1.71 4.04 13.16
N TRP A 55 0.49 3.52 13.13
CA TRP A 55 0.05 2.36 13.90
C TRP A 55 -0.15 1.22 12.95
N ALA A 56 0.68 0.20 13.08
CA ALA A 56 0.74 -0.86 12.08
C ALA A 56 0.57 -2.24 12.68
N PHE A 57 -0.29 -3.02 12.03
CA PHE A 57 -0.45 -4.44 12.27
C PHE A 57 0.22 -5.23 11.15
N THR A 58 0.94 -6.31 11.48
CA THR A 58 1.53 -7.20 10.49
C THR A 58 1.28 -8.66 10.81
N LYS A 59 0.89 -9.42 9.78
CA LYS A 59 0.73 -10.88 9.89
C LYS A 59 0.94 -11.54 8.54
N VAL A 60 1.51 -12.74 8.56
CA VAL A 60 1.59 -13.59 7.37
C VAL A 60 0.25 -14.31 7.20
N VAL A 61 -0.42 -14.07 6.08
CA VAL A 61 -1.74 -14.62 5.77
C VAL A 61 -1.68 -15.33 4.42
N ARG A 62 -2.59 -16.28 4.20
CA ARG A 62 -2.75 -16.95 2.90
C ARG A 62 -3.81 -16.22 2.08
N LEU A 63 -3.45 -15.81 0.86
CA LEU A 63 -4.39 -15.29 -0.13
C LEU A 63 -4.76 -16.40 -1.10
N LYS A 64 -6.06 -16.50 -1.45
CA LYS A 64 -6.63 -17.61 -2.23
C LYS A 64 -5.89 -17.91 -3.53
N LYS A 65 -5.47 -16.87 -4.25
CA LYS A 65 -4.78 -16.98 -5.56
C LYS A 65 -3.26 -16.77 -5.50
N TYR A 66 -2.74 -16.23 -4.40
CA TYR A 66 -1.36 -15.73 -4.35
C TYR A 66 -0.48 -16.49 -3.33
N GLY A 67 -1.05 -17.39 -2.54
CA GLY A 67 -0.31 -18.15 -1.53
C GLY A 67 -0.03 -17.31 -0.28
N ARG A 68 1.06 -17.63 0.43
CA ARG A 68 1.44 -16.94 1.67
C ARG A 68 2.02 -15.58 1.35
N LYS A 69 1.48 -14.53 1.96
CA LYS A 69 1.95 -13.14 1.83
C LYS A 69 1.94 -12.48 3.19
N ARG A 70 2.76 -11.45 3.36
CA ARG A 70 2.70 -10.59 4.55
C ARG A 70 1.69 -9.48 4.29
N LEU A 71 0.63 -9.46 5.10
CA LEU A 71 -0.33 -8.39 5.18
C LEU A 71 0.19 -7.36 6.19
N VAL A 72 0.10 -6.09 5.81
CA VAL A 72 0.36 -4.96 6.70
C VAL A 72 -0.84 -4.02 6.61
N ILE A 73 -1.42 -3.72 7.76
CA ILE A 73 -2.52 -2.76 7.91
C ILE A 73 -1.93 -1.55 8.63
N VAL A 74 -2.13 -0.37 8.10
CA VAL A 74 -1.54 0.86 8.63
C VAL A 74 -2.60 1.92 8.85
N HIS A 75 -2.55 2.51 10.03
CA HIS A 75 -3.27 3.72 10.42
C HIS A 75 -2.28 4.86 10.63
N GLU A 76 -2.66 6.06 10.22
CA GLU A 76 -1.88 7.28 10.45
C GLU A 76 -2.30 7.95 11.78
N LYS A 77 -3.43 7.55 12.38
CA LYS A 77 -3.91 8.06 13.68
C LYS A 77 -3.77 7.05 14.80
N SER A 78 -3.49 7.55 16.01
CA SER A 78 -3.39 6.75 17.24
C SER A 78 -4.69 6.08 17.65
N ASP A 79 -5.80 6.78 17.40
CA ASP A 79 -7.17 6.35 17.68
C ASP A 79 -7.72 5.37 16.64
N LEU A 80 -6.93 5.02 15.61
CA LEU A 80 -7.31 4.11 14.53
C LEU A 80 -8.60 4.55 13.79
N SER A 81 -9.06 5.80 13.95
CA SER A 81 -10.32 6.30 13.36
C SER A 81 -10.22 6.59 11.86
N ASP A 82 -9.01 6.62 11.33
CA ASP A 82 -8.75 6.89 9.92
C ASP A 82 -9.03 5.68 9.03
N SER A 83 -9.08 5.97 7.73
CA SER A 83 -9.24 4.94 6.71
C SER A 83 -7.96 4.09 6.64
N PRO A 84 -8.02 2.79 6.95
CA PRO A 84 -6.85 1.92 6.95
C PRO A 84 -6.20 1.83 5.57
N ARG A 85 -4.87 1.82 5.55
CA ARG A 85 -4.10 1.46 4.36
C ARG A 85 -3.68 0.00 4.43
N PHE A 86 -3.99 -0.74 3.37
CA PHE A 86 -3.65 -2.16 3.26
C PHE A 86 -2.48 -2.38 2.31
N PHE A 87 -1.45 -3.07 2.78
CA PHE A 87 -0.30 -3.49 1.98
C PHE A 87 -0.14 -4.99 2.01
N VAL A 88 0.25 -5.56 0.88
CA VAL A 88 0.59 -6.98 0.76
C VAL A 88 1.96 -7.10 0.09
N THR A 89 2.84 -7.90 0.68
CA THR A 89 4.18 -8.14 0.16
C THR A 89 4.57 -9.61 0.19
N ASP A 90 5.41 -9.99 -0.76
CA ASP A 90 6.07 -11.29 -0.84
C ASP A 90 7.25 -11.39 0.13
N ALA A 91 7.76 -10.25 0.61
CA ALA A 91 8.82 -10.20 1.59
C ALA A 91 8.30 -10.50 3.00
N LEU A 92 8.19 -11.81 3.31
CA LEU A 92 7.68 -12.29 4.59
C LEU A 92 8.54 -11.91 5.80
N HIS A 93 9.77 -11.43 5.60
CA HIS A 93 10.70 -11.00 6.66
C HIS A 93 10.67 -9.49 6.91
N TRP A 94 9.95 -8.70 6.11
CA TRP A 94 9.92 -7.25 6.29
C TRP A 94 9.02 -6.84 7.44
N ASP A 95 9.49 -5.87 8.23
CA ASP A 95 8.66 -5.21 9.23
C ASP A 95 7.73 -4.16 8.58
N ALA A 96 6.74 -3.71 9.33
CA ALA A 96 5.76 -2.73 8.83
C ALA A 96 6.40 -1.39 8.45
N SER A 97 7.41 -0.91 9.18
CA SER A 97 8.15 0.31 8.88
C SER A 97 8.87 0.21 7.54
N ARG A 98 9.56 -0.91 7.26
CA ARG A 98 10.21 -1.13 5.96
C ARG A 98 9.21 -1.22 4.82
N VAL A 99 8.06 -1.88 5.03
CA VAL A 99 6.98 -1.94 4.03
C VAL A 99 6.43 -0.55 3.74
N PHE A 100 6.14 0.23 4.78
CA PHE A 100 5.60 1.59 4.65
C PHE A 100 6.61 2.55 4.01
N ALA A 101 7.87 2.53 4.45
CA ALA A 101 8.93 3.33 3.84
C ALA A 101 9.10 3.00 2.35
N THR A 102 9.16 1.70 2.01
CA THR A 102 9.22 1.24 0.60
C THR A 102 8.03 1.74 -0.21
N TRP A 103 6.84 1.73 0.39
CA TRP A 103 5.65 2.28 -0.23
C TRP A 103 5.74 3.80 -0.45
N THR A 104 6.30 4.57 0.49
CA THR A 104 6.52 6.01 0.30
C THR A 104 7.38 6.30 -0.94
N TYR A 105 8.37 5.46 -1.26
CA TYR A 105 9.13 5.60 -2.52
C TYR A 105 8.24 5.43 -3.75
N ARG A 106 7.23 4.54 -3.71
CA ARG A 106 6.30 4.35 -4.82
C ARG A 106 5.41 5.57 -5.05
N TRP A 107 4.98 6.25 -4.00
CA TRP A 107 4.14 7.44 -4.15
C TRP A 107 4.82 8.53 -4.98
N SER A 108 6.15 8.66 -4.88
CA SER A 108 6.92 9.58 -5.74
C SER A 108 6.83 9.24 -7.23
N VAL A 109 6.64 7.97 -7.60
CA VAL A 109 6.42 7.56 -9.00
C VAL A 109 5.00 7.88 -9.46
N GLU A 110 3.99 7.74 -8.60
CA GLU A 110 2.60 8.08 -8.92
C GLU A 110 2.42 9.60 -9.07
N ILE A 111 3.02 10.39 -8.17
CA ILE A 111 3.12 11.85 -8.28
C ILE A 111 3.91 12.24 -9.54
N PHE A 112 5.03 11.59 -9.84
CA PHE A 112 5.82 11.86 -11.05
C PHE A 112 5.01 11.60 -12.34
N HIS A 113 4.22 10.52 -12.41
CA HIS A 113 3.37 10.27 -13.56
C HIS A 113 2.19 11.24 -13.67
N GLU A 114 1.66 11.73 -12.54
CA GLU A 114 0.63 12.78 -12.51
C GLU A 114 1.21 14.14 -12.95
N PHE A 115 2.40 14.49 -12.44
CA PHE A 115 3.15 15.69 -12.84
C PHE A 115 3.58 15.64 -14.30
N SER A 116 3.99 14.48 -14.82
CA SER A 116 4.38 14.32 -16.23
C SER A 116 3.21 14.54 -17.17
N LYS A 117 1.97 14.30 -16.73
CA LYS A 117 0.76 14.61 -17.50
C LYS A 117 0.39 16.10 -17.47
N GLN A 118 0.75 16.82 -16.40
CA GLN A 118 0.44 18.23 -16.23
C GLN A 118 1.52 19.17 -16.78
N LEU A 119 2.80 18.82 -16.65
CA LEU A 119 3.94 19.68 -17.02
C LEU A 119 4.40 19.46 -18.47
N VAL A 120 4.22 18.24 -18.99
CA VAL A 120 4.51 17.91 -20.38
C VAL A 120 3.17 17.90 -21.08
N GLY A 121 2.85 18.97 -21.81
CA GLY A 121 1.59 19.17 -22.53
C GLY A 121 1.34 18.13 -23.62
N PHE A 122 1.13 16.87 -23.23
CA PHE A 122 0.72 15.78 -24.10
C PHE A 122 -0.74 15.91 -24.53
N GLU A 123 -1.51 16.82 -23.92
CA GLU A 123 -2.88 17.12 -24.32
C GLU A 123 -2.97 18.08 -25.53
N SER A 124 -1.87 18.74 -25.93
CA SER A 124 -1.87 19.69 -27.06
C SER A 124 -1.02 19.27 -28.26
N ALA A 125 -0.37 18.10 -28.22
CA ALA A 125 0.34 17.56 -29.37
C ALA A 125 -0.63 16.84 -30.31
N GLN A 126 -1.39 17.62 -31.09
CA GLN A 126 -2.17 17.13 -32.23
C GLN A 126 -1.21 16.78 -33.39
N LEU A 127 -0.36 15.78 -33.20
CA LEU A 127 0.55 15.29 -34.22
C LEU A 127 0.02 13.97 -34.80
N ARG A 128 -0.38 14.05 -36.06
CA ARG A 128 -1.13 13.05 -36.82
C ARG A 128 -0.22 11.99 -37.45
N ASN A 129 0.78 11.48 -36.71
CA ASN A 129 1.62 10.33 -37.11
C ASN A 129 2.30 9.68 -35.88
N GLU A 130 2.08 8.37 -35.71
CA GLU A 130 2.50 7.58 -34.53
C GLU A 130 4.03 7.44 -34.36
N GLU A 131 4.83 7.61 -35.40
CA GLU A 131 6.29 7.38 -35.34
C GLU A 131 7.09 8.50 -34.65
N ALA A 132 6.54 9.72 -34.53
CA ALA A 132 7.26 10.85 -33.94
C ALA A 132 7.19 10.89 -32.40
N VAL A 133 6.22 10.21 -31.79
CA VAL A 133 5.96 10.31 -30.34
C VAL A 133 6.94 9.49 -29.48
N LYS A 134 7.68 8.54 -30.08
CA LYS A 134 8.59 7.64 -29.34
C LYS A 134 10.01 8.19 -29.11
N ARG A 135 10.39 9.35 -29.65
CA ARG A 135 11.77 9.87 -29.62
C ARG A 135 11.97 11.19 -28.85
N HIS A 136 11.02 11.63 -28.05
CA HIS A 136 11.19 12.76 -27.14
C HIS A 136 10.98 12.35 -25.69
#